data_AF-A0A2T6K750-F1
#
_entry.id   AF-A0A2T6K750-F1
#
_cell.length_a   1.000
_cell.length_b   1.000
_cell.length_c   1.000
_cell.angle_alpha   90.00
_cell.angle_beta   90.00
_cell.angle_gamma   90.00
#
_symmetry.space_group_name_H-M   'P 1'
#
loop_
_entity.id
_entity.type
_entity.pdbx_description
1 polymer ?
#
loop_
_entity_poly.entity_id
_entity_poly.type
_entity_poly.pdbx_seq_one_letter_code
_entity_poly.pdbx_strand_id
1 'polypeptide(L)'
;MKTTFSTKNGSVVTIEIDEDNYTATVLDQAGTLIGAIECRLIEDPRAPDGYCLKMTNAFLEGGNRKYLHQGIGTRCIELLREETGFPICVAKHDGLTQADGSHLTGDAPAFADKLERLRLVFRR
;
A
#
# COMPACT_ATOMS: atom_id res chain seq x y z
N MET A 1 12.12 2.37 -8.30
CA MET A 1 11.56 3.50 -9.09
C MET A 1 11.18 4.69 -8.20
N LYS A 2 11.19 5.92 -8.71
CA LYS A 2 10.83 7.15 -7.94
C LYS A 2 9.96 8.08 -8.77
N THR A 3 8.85 8.55 -8.23
CA THR A 3 7.88 9.41 -8.93
C THR A 3 7.22 10.42 -8.01
N THR A 4 6.65 11.49 -8.57
CA THR A 4 5.90 12.50 -7.82
C THR A 4 4.40 12.33 -8.00
N PHE A 5 3.63 12.70 -6.97
CA PHE A 5 2.17 12.64 -6.98
C PHE A 5 1.58 13.93 -6.41
N SER A 6 0.64 14.53 -7.15
CA SER A 6 -0.12 15.70 -6.70
C SER A 6 -1.38 15.26 -5.97
N THR A 7 -1.47 15.62 -4.71
CA THR A 7 -2.65 15.36 -3.86
C THR A 7 -3.81 16.30 -4.18
N LYS A 8 -5.02 15.96 -3.73
CA LYS A 8 -6.22 16.78 -3.98
C LYS A 8 -6.15 18.16 -3.33
N ASN A 9 -5.38 18.30 -2.25
CA ASN A 9 -5.16 19.58 -1.57
C ASN A 9 -4.01 20.41 -2.18
N GLY A 10 -3.44 19.97 -3.30
CA GLY A 10 -2.35 20.67 -4.00
C GLY A 10 -0.95 20.39 -3.45
N SER A 11 -0.81 19.62 -2.36
CA SER A 11 0.51 19.17 -1.89
C SER A 11 1.10 18.18 -2.89
N VAL A 12 2.42 18.25 -3.10
CA VAL A 12 3.14 17.24 -3.87
C VAL A 12 3.88 16.32 -2.89
N VAL A 13 3.79 15.02 -3.14
CA VAL A 13 4.55 14.00 -2.44
C VAL A 13 5.41 13.22 -3.41
N THR A 14 6.43 12.57 -2.90
CA THR A 14 7.29 11.67 -3.64
C THR A 14 6.97 10.24 -3.22
N ILE A 15 6.82 9.33 -4.18
CA ILE A 15 6.64 7.90 -3.97
C ILE A 15 7.86 7.19 -4.51
N GLU A 16 8.50 6.39 -3.68
CA GLU A 16 9.66 5.56 -4.02
C GLU A 16 9.26 4.08 -3.91
N ILE A 17 9.46 3.33 -4.99
CA ILE A 17 9.23 1.89 -5.04
C ILE A 17 10.58 1.18 -4.95
N ASP A 18 10.72 0.35 -3.94
CA ASP A 18 11.78 -0.63 -3.79
C ASP A 18 11.22 -2.00 -4.21
N GLU A 19 11.66 -2.47 -5.38
CA GLU A 19 11.17 -3.73 -5.96
C GLU A 19 11.76 -4.97 -5.28
N ASP A 20 12.98 -4.86 -4.73
CA ASP A 20 13.64 -5.96 -4.02
C ASP A 20 12.99 -6.20 -2.66
N ASN A 21 12.57 -5.12 -1.98
CA ASN A 21 11.90 -5.17 -0.68
C ASN A 21 10.37 -5.01 -0.76
N TYR A 22 9.80 -4.96 -1.96
CA TYR A 22 8.36 -4.80 -2.22
C TYR A 22 7.70 -3.69 -1.38
N THR A 23 8.37 -2.54 -1.30
CA THR A 23 7.97 -1.43 -0.43
C THR A 23 7.72 -0.16 -1.25
N ALA A 24 6.62 0.51 -0.96
CA ALA A 24 6.34 1.85 -1.46
C ALA A 24 6.50 2.87 -0.33
N THR A 25 7.52 3.71 -0.41
CA THR A 25 7.83 4.76 0.56
C THR A 25 7.27 6.10 0.09
N VAL A 26 6.66 6.86 1.00
CA VAL A 26 6.08 8.17 0.70
C VAL A 26 6.82 9.26 1.47
N LEU A 27 7.39 10.22 0.75
CA LEU A 27 8.10 11.37 1.29
C LEU A 27 7.35 12.68 0.98
N ASP A 28 7.38 13.64 1.90
CA ASP A 28 6.94 15.00 1.62
C ASP A 28 7.96 15.80 0.78
N GLN A 29 7.66 17.07 0.49
CA GLN A 29 8.55 17.95 -0.29
C GLN A 29 9.91 18.21 0.38
N ALA A 30 9.98 18.06 1.71
CA ALA A 30 11.23 18.20 2.46
C ALA A 30 12.03 16.88 2.52
N GLY A 31 11.52 15.80 1.91
CA GLY A 31 12.12 14.47 1.99
C GLY A 31 11.81 13.73 3.29
N THR A 32 10.84 14.22 4.08
CA THR A 32 10.45 13.57 5.34
C THR A 32 9.53 12.39 5.05
N LEU A 33 9.80 11.24 5.69
CA LEU A 33 8.93 10.07 5.62
C LEU A 33 7.56 10.38 6.22
N ILE A 34 6.51 10.22 5.41
CA ILE A 34 5.12 10.45 5.83
C ILE A 34 4.24 9.20 5.76
N GLY A 35 4.68 8.16 5.07
CA GLY A 35 3.96 6.90 4.97
C GLY A 35 4.74 5.83 4.24
N ALA A 36 4.29 4.59 4.36
CA ALA A 36 4.78 3.48 3.54
C ALA A 36 3.71 2.40 3.39
N ILE A 37 3.84 1.59 2.34
CA ILE A 37 3.16 0.31 2.16
C ILE A 37 4.25 -0.75 2.00
N GLU A 38 4.26 -1.73 2.89
CA GLU A 38 5.18 -2.86 2.85
C GLU A 38 4.42 -4.11 2.46
N CYS A 39 5.01 -4.87 1.53
CA CYS A 39 4.49 -6.15 1.12
C CYS A 39 5.53 -7.25 1.29
N ARG A 40 5.06 -8.50 1.25
CA ARG A 40 5.90 -9.68 1.15
C ARG A 40 5.43 -10.55 -0.01
N LEU A 41 6.36 -11.04 -0.82
CA LEU A 41 6.08 -12.07 -1.80
C LEU A 41 5.70 -13.38 -1.11
N ILE A 42 4.58 -13.96 -1.51
CA ILE A 42 4.06 -15.21 -0.96
C ILE A 42 3.56 -16.12 -2.09
N GLU A 43 3.57 -17.42 -1.85
CA GLU A 43 2.87 -18.39 -2.68
C GLU A 43 1.36 -18.29 -2.45
N ASP A 44 0.61 -18.16 -3.55
CA ASP A 44 -0.84 -18.21 -3.56
C ASP A 44 -1.35 -18.86 -4.85
N PRO A 45 -1.99 -20.04 -4.78
CA PRO A 45 -2.47 -20.76 -5.96
C PRO A 45 -3.60 -20.04 -6.70
N ARG A 46 -4.14 -18.94 -6.16
CA ARG A 46 -5.15 -18.10 -6.82
C ARG A 46 -4.52 -17.03 -7.70
N ALA A 47 -3.21 -16.78 -7.56
CA ALA A 47 -2.49 -15.86 -8.42
C ALA A 47 -2.12 -16.53 -9.76
N PRO A 48 -2.10 -15.81 -10.89
CA PRO A 48 -1.83 -16.38 -12.22
C PRO A 48 -0.52 -17.18 -12.29
N ASP A 49 0.53 -16.67 -11.64
CA ASP A 49 1.86 -17.28 -11.63
C ASP A 49 2.17 -18.01 -10.31
N GLY A 50 1.15 -18.24 -9.47
CA GLY A 50 1.31 -18.87 -8.16
C GLY A 50 1.92 -17.98 -7.08
N TYR A 51 2.24 -16.73 -7.38
CA TYR A 51 2.80 -15.76 -6.43
C TYR A 51 2.02 -14.45 -6.39
N CYS A 52 1.92 -13.85 -5.20
CA CYS A 52 1.38 -12.51 -5.03
C CYS A 52 2.08 -11.77 -3.90
N LEU A 53 1.91 -10.45 -3.85
CA LEU A 53 2.37 -9.61 -2.76
C LEU A 53 1.29 -9.53 -1.67
N LYS A 54 1.58 -10.02 -0.47
CA LYS A 54 0.73 -9.79 0.71
C LYS A 54 1.13 -8.47 1.35
N MET A 55 0.20 -7.53 1.45
CA MET A 55 0.39 -6.31 2.23
C MET A 55 0.51 -6.66 3.72
N THR A 56 1.66 -6.35 4.30
CA THR A 56 1.98 -6.65 5.72
C THR A 56 1.86 -5.42 6.60
N ASN A 57 2.18 -4.25 6.06
CA ASN A 57 2.08 -2.98 6.78
C ASN A 57 1.65 -1.85 5.83
N ALA A 58 0.87 -0.91 6.34
CA ALA A 58 0.49 0.29 5.59
C ALA A 58 0.18 1.44 6.56
N PHE A 59 0.88 2.57 6.40
CA PHE A 59 0.63 3.76 7.19
C PHE A 59 0.82 5.05 6.37
N LEU A 60 0.09 6.10 6.75
CA LEU A 60 0.19 7.45 6.17
C LEU A 60 -0.14 8.52 7.23
N GLU A 61 0.31 8.29 8.46
CA GLU A 61 0.01 9.16 9.60
C GLU A 61 1.07 10.25 9.82
N GLY A 62 2.20 10.19 9.09
CA GLY A 62 3.22 11.21 9.12
C GLY A 62 2.71 12.56 8.61
N GLY A 63 3.32 13.66 9.05
CA GLY A 63 2.84 15.01 8.75
C GLY A 63 1.49 15.35 9.41
N ASN A 64 1.21 14.74 10.58
CA ASN A 64 0.01 15.00 11.38
C ASN A 64 -1.30 14.71 10.62
N ARG A 65 -1.36 13.56 9.92
CA ARG A 65 -2.54 13.06 9.19
C ARG A 65 -3.05 13.92 8.02
N LYS A 66 -2.36 15.02 7.66
CA LYS A 66 -2.78 15.94 6.57
C LYS A 66 -2.81 15.31 5.17
N TYR A 67 -2.15 14.16 5.02
CA TYR A 67 -2.04 13.41 3.75
C TYR A 67 -3.08 12.29 3.60
N LEU A 68 -3.89 12.02 4.64
CA LEU A 68 -4.94 11.01 4.57
C LEU A 68 -6.03 11.38 3.55
N HIS A 69 -6.61 10.33 2.94
CA HIS A 69 -7.69 10.42 1.94
C HIS A 69 -7.36 11.22 0.66
N GLN A 70 -6.07 11.53 0.43
CA GLN A 70 -5.59 12.27 -0.73
C GLN A 70 -5.33 11.40 -1.98
N GLY A 71 -5.54 10.09 -1.90
CA GLY A 71 -5.30 9.16 -3.01
C GLY A 71 -3.89 8.55 -3.06
N ILE A 72 -2.99 8.97 -2.16
CA ILE A 72 -1.59 8.52 -2.11
C ILE A 72 -1.50 6.99 -2.00
N GLY A 73 -2.18 6.39 -1.01
CA GLY A 73 -2.14 4.93 -0.83
C GLY A 73 -2.65 4.15 -2.06
N THR A 74 -3.67 4.66 -2.74
CA THR A 74 -4.13 4.06 -4.00
C THR A 74 -3.05 4.12 -5.06
N ARG A 75 -2.36 5.27 -5.21
CA ARG A 75 -1.28 5.42 -6.17
C ARG A 75 -0.07 4.52 -5.85
N CYS A 76 0.27 4.34 -4.57
CA CYS A 76 1.32 3.41 -4.16
C CYS A 76 1.03 1.97 -4.62
N ILE A 77 -0.21 1.51 -4.49
CA ILE A 77 -0.63 0.16 -4.91
C ILE A 77 -0.58 0.01 -6.43
N GLU A 78 -1.01 1.02 -7.18
CA GLU A 78 -0.89 1.03 -8.65
C GLU A 78 0.58 0.90 -9.06
N LEU A 79 1.44 1.74 -8.49
CA LEU A 79 2.88 1.72 -8.79
C LEU A 79 3.54 0.41 -8.41
N LEU A 80 3.23 -0.17 -7.23
CA LEU A 80 3.75 -1.48 -6.85
C LEU A 80 3.38 -2.56 -7.88
N ARG A 81 2.14 -2.54 -8.40
CA ARG A 81 1.72 -3.50 -9.44
C ARG A 81 2.40 -3.23 -10.78
N GLU A 82 2.52 -1.96 -11.17
CA GLU A 82 3.18 -1.55 -12.41
C GLU A 82 4.65 -1.98 -12.41
N GLU A 83 5.37 -1.77 -11.31
CA GLU A 83 6.80 -2.05 -11.21
C GLU A 83 7.10 -3.55 -10.99
N THR A 84 6.35 -4.22 -10.11
CA THR A 84 6.67 -5.62 -9.76
C THR A 84 5.97 -6.65 -10.65
N GLY A 85 4.89 -6.27 -11.33
CA GLY A 85 4.03 -7.17 -12.11
C GLY A 85 3.16 -8.11 -11.27
N PHE A 86 3.37 -8.19 -9.96
CA PHE A 86 2.64 -9.12 -9.10
C PHE A 86 1.25 -8.60 -8.72
N PRO A 87 0.23 -9.47 -8.67
CA PRO A 87 -1.01 -9.19 -7.97
C PRO A 87 -0.75 -8.87 -6.49
N ILE A 88 -1.55 -8.00 -5.90
CA ILE A 88 -1.47 -7.66 -4.47
C ILE A 88 -2.69 -8.22 -3.75
N CYS A 89 -2.47 -8.85 -2.59
CA CYS A 89 -3.51 -9.30 -1.69
C CYS A 89 -3.43 -8.62 -0.34
N VAL A 90 -4.58 -8.53 0.32
CA VAL A 90 -4.72 -8.03 1.68
C VAL A 90 -5.43 -9.10 2.51
N ALA A 91 -5.07 -9.18 3.80
CA ALA A 91 -5.73 -10.10 4.71
C ALA A 91 -7.24 -9.80 4.78
N LYS A 92 -8.06 -10.84 4.90
CA LYS A 92 -9.45 -10.70 5.34
C LYS A 92 -9.49 -10.08 6.73
N HIS A 93 -10.32 -9.06 6.89
CA HIS A 93 -10.55 -8.43 8.18
C HIS A 93 -11.44 -9.34 9.04
N ASP A 94 -10.84 -10.10 9.95
CA ASP A 94 -11.54 -10.93 10.94
C ASP A 94 -11.55 -10.29 12.34
N GLY A 95 -10.98 -9.08 12.48
CA GLY A 95 -10.87 -8.37 13.75
C GLY A 95 -9.81 -8.95 14.69
N LEU A 96 -8.98 -9.89 14.23
CA LEU A 96 -7.92 -10.52 15.00
C LEU A 96 -6.56 -10.03 14.49
N THR A 97 -5.64 -9.75 15.42
CA THR A 97 -4.23 -9.55 15.09
C THR A 97 -3.68 -10.85 14.51
N GLN A 98 -3.40 -10.90 13.21
CA GLN A 98 -2.77 -12.08 12.62
C GLN A 98 -1.33 -12.19 13.16
N ALA A 99 -0.90 -13.41 13.48
CA ALA A 99 0.41 -13.69 14.06
C ALA A 99 1.60 -13.27 13.16
N ASP A 100 1.34 -12.93 11.90
CA ASP A 100 2.33 -12.47 10.93
C ASP A 100 2.56 -10.95 10.94
N GLY A 101 1.91 -10.23 11.85
CA GLY A 101 2.05 -8.79 12.02
C GLY A 101 1.15 -7.94 11.12
N SER A 102 0.32 -8.55 10.27
CA SER A 102 -0.67 -7.81 9.50
C SER A 102 -1.78 -7.29 10.43
N HIS A 103 -1.82 -5.97 10.62
CA HIS A 103 -2.76 -5.30 11.51
C HIS A 103 -3.37 -4.09 10.82
N LEU A 104 -4.65 -4.22 10.41
CA LEU A 104 -5.39 -3.11 9.82
C LEU A 104 -6.07 -2.31 10.95
N THR A 105 -5.40 -1.30 11.47
CA THR A 105 -5.98 -0.37 12.46
C THR A 105 -6.44 0.95 11.83
N GLY A 106 -7.36 1.65 12.50
CA GLY A 106 -7.85 2.97 12.05
C GLY A 106 -8.57 2.88 10.71
N ASP A 107 -8.08 3.63 9.70
CA ASP A 107 -8.68 3.70 8.37
C ASP A 107 -8.33 2.51 7.46
N ALA A 108 -7.46 1.61 7.92
CA ALA A 108 -6.93 0.51 7.12
C ALA A 108 -8.00 -0.49 6.60
N PRO A 109 -9.08 -0.85 7.34
CA PRO A 109 -10.16 -1.68 6.80
C PRO A 109 -10.90 -1.01 5.64
N ALA A 110 -11.28 0.26 5.81
CA ALA A 110 -11.96 1.03 4.78
C ALA A 110 -11.07 1.26 3.55
N PHE A 111 -9.76 1.42 3.76
CA PHE A 111 -8.78 1.49 2.69
C PHE A 111 -8.72 0.17 1.90
N ALA A 112 -8.62 -0.97 2.58
CA ALA A 112 -8.61 -2.28 1.94
C ALA A 112 -9.89 -2.55 1.12
N ASP A 113 -11.06 -2.22 1.66
CA ASP A 113 -12.35 -2.33 0.95
C ASP A 113 -12.38 -1.47 -0.31
N LYS A 114 -11.84 -0.25 -0.23
CA LYS A 114 -11.73 0.64 -1.39
C LYS A 114 -10.83 0.02 -2.47
N LEU A 115 -9.67 -0.51 -2.10
CA LEU A 115 -8.74 -1.12 -3.05
C LEU A 115 -9.36 -2.35 -3.74
N GLU A 116 -10.10 -3.16 -2.99
CA GLU A 116 -10.80 -4.33 -3.52
C GLU A 116 -11.89 -3.92 -4.52
N ARG A 117 -12.70 -2.90 -4.18
CA ARG A 117 -13.71 -2.34 -5.11
C ARG A 117 -13.09 -1.79 -6.39
N LEU A 118 -11.89 -1.21 -6.30
CA LEU A 118 -11.11 -0.74 -7.45
C LEU A 118 -10.41 -1.86 -8.22
N ARG A 119 -10.52 -3.13 -7.79
CA ARG A 119 -9.82 -4.29 -8.35
C ARG A 119 -8.30 -4.11 -8.37
N LEU A 120 -7.79 -3.36 -7.39
CA LEU A 120 -6.37 -3.15 -7.19
C LEU A 120 -5.76 -4.25 -6.33
N VAL A 121 -6.55 -4.82 -5.42
CA VAL A 121 -6.15 -5.96 -4.57
C VAL A 121 -7.25 -7.01 -4.53
N PHE A 122 -6.92 -8.20 -4.04
CA PHE A 122 -7.88 -9.25 -3.70
C PHE A 122 -7.73 -9.71 -2.24
N ARG A 123 -8.74 -10.40 -1.71
CA ARG A 123 -8.76 -10.88 -0.33
C ARG A 123 -8.12 -12.26 -0.18
N ARG A 124 -7.25 -12.39 0.81
CA ARG A 124 -6.67 -13.67 1.28
C ARG A 124 -7.19 -13.99 2.67
#